data_AF-A0A4R3M6K6-F1
#
_entry.id   AF-A0A4R3M6K6-F1
#
_cell.length_a   1.000
_cell.length_b   1.000
_cell.length_c   1.000
_cell.angle_alpha   90.00
_cell.angle_beta   90.00
_cell.angle_gamma   90.00
#
_symmetry.space_group_name_H-M   'P 1'
#
loop_
_entity.id
_entity.type
_entity.pdbx_description
1 polymer ?
#
loop_
_entity_poly.entity_id
_entity_poly.type
_entity_poly.pdbx_seq_one_letter_code
_entity_poly.pdbx_strand_id
1 'polypeptide(L)'
;MDCHESHKNRTFGRKFGDDAYAIEELVAELGSVFLCASLGFVDSTIEWHASYLDSWIKVLKANGSTVFCAVSAAQKAFDLIQASSELVALAE
;
A
#
# COMPACT_ATOMS: atom_id res chain seq x y z
N MET A 1 12.94 8.40 -8.09
CA MET A 1 11.84 7.67 -8.78
C MET A 1 10.67 8.62 -8.73
N ASP A 2 10.47 9.36 -9.81
CA ASP A 2 9.54 10.49 -9.83
C ASP A 2 8.10 9.98 -9.88
N CYS A 3 7.41 10.07 -8.73
CA CYS A 3 6.01 9.72 -8.60
C CYS A 3 5.17 11.01 -8.55
N HIS A 4 4.20 11.14 -9.45
CA HIS A 4 3.26 12.26 -9.58
C HIS A 4 2.80 12.88 -8.24
N GLU A 5 3.03 14.18 -8.06
CA GLU A 5 2.75 14.93 -6.82
C GLU A 5 1.26 15.08 -6.49
N SER A 6 0.38 15.07 -7.48
CA SER A 6 -1.01 15.53 -7.32
C SER A 6 -1.91 14.66 -6.43
N HIS A 7 -1.46 13.46 -6.04
CA HIS A 7 -2.31 12.47 -5.36
C HIS A 7 -1.80 12.01 -3.99
N LYS A 8 -0.61 12.47 -3.56
CA LYS A 8 0.03 11.96 -2.35
C LYS A 8 0.06 12.99 -1.22
N ASN A 9 -1.08 13.21 -0.57
CA ASN A 9 -1.15 13.94 0.70
C ASN A 9 -0.71 13.06 1.90
N ARG A 10 0.42 12.35 1.77
CA ARG A 10 1.03 11.55 2.84
C ARG A 10 2.45 12.05 3.04
N THR A 11 2.82 12.38 4.27
CA THR A 11 4.17 12.84 4.62
C THR A 11 5.16 11.68 4.44
N PHE A 12 5.99 11.76 3.41
CA PHE A 12 7.07 10.80 3.18
C PHE A 12 8.14 10.92 4.25
N GLY A 13 8.55 9.78 4.82
CA GLY A 13 9.84 9.67 5.49
C GLY A 13 10.93 10.24 4.58
N ARG A 14 11.70 11.20 5.08
CA ARG A 14 12.72 11.88 4.27
C ARG A 14 13.92 10.99 3.97
N LYS A 15 13.99 9.79 4.56
CA LYS A 15 15.09 8.82 4.39
C LYS A 15 14.55 7.42 4.14
N PHE A 16 15.14 6.74 3.16
CA PHE A 16 14.94 5.32 2.93
C PHE A 16 15.26 4.54 4.22
N GLY A 17 14.32 3.67 4.64
CA GLY A 17 14.48 2.84 5.85
C GLY A 17 14.14 3.51 7.18
N ASP A 18 13.51 4.70 7.20
CA ASP A 18 12.88 5.23 8.41
C ASP A 18 11.49 4.59 8.66
N ASP A 19 11.00 4.66 9.90
CA ASP A 19 9.75 3.98 10.29
C ASP A 19 8.53 4.50 9.51
N ALA A 20 8.53 5.78 9.11
CA ALA A 20 7.45 6.36 8.30
C ALA A 20 7.49 5.82 6.87
N TYR A 21 8.68 5.63 6.31
CA TYR A 21 8.90 4.99 5.02
C TYR A 21 8.44 3.53 5.04
N ALA A 22 8.79 2.77 6.07
CA ALA A 22 8.35 1.37 6.21
C ALA A 22 6.82 1.23 6.31
N ILE A 23 6.13 2.18 6.97
CA ILE A 23 4.66 2.22 7.00
C ILE A 23 4.08 2.52 5.63
N GLU A 24 4.67 3.44 4.87
CA GLU A 24 4.20 3.76 3.52
C GLU A 24 4.38 2.58 2.55
N GLU A 25 5.51 1.86 2.64
CA GLU A 25 5.71 0.62 1.88
C GLU A 25 4.65 -0.43 2.25
N LEU A 26 4.36 -0.59 3.55
CA LEU A 26 3.31 -1.49 4.00
C LEU A 26 1.93 -1.11 3.45
N VAL A 27 1.59 0.18 3.43
CA VAL A 27 0.33 0.69 2.84
C VAL A 27 0.26 0.39 1.34
N ALA A 28 1.36 0.62 0.62
CA ALA A 28 1.42 0.37 -0.82
C ALA A 28 1.26 -1.12 -1.15
N GLU A 29 1.94 -1.99 -0.40
CA GLU A 29 1.90 -3.44 -0.61
C GLU A 29 0.54 -4.03 -0.24
N LEU A 30 -0.08 -3.60 0.86
CA LEU A 30 -1.45 -3.98 1.19
C LEU A 30 -2.45 -3.54 0.11
N GLY A 31 -2.28 -2.33 -0.44
CA GLY A 31 -3.11 -1.84 -1.55
C GLY A 31 -2.95 -2.70 -2.81
N SER A 32 -1.71 -3.09 -3.15
CA SER A 32 -1.41 -4.02 -4.23
C SER A 32 -2.09 -5.37 -4.02
N VAL A 33 -1.98 -5.95 -2.82
CA VAL A 33 -2.64 -7.21 -2.45
C VAL A 33 -4.16 -7.11 -2.59
N PHE A 34 -4.80 -6.02 -2.17
CA PHE A 34 -6.24 -5.83 -2.32
C PHE A 34 -6.67 -5.80 -3.79
N LEU A 35 -5.90 -5.12 -4.65
CA LEU A 35 -6.13 -5.10 -6.10
C LEU A 35 -5.93 -6.48 -6.73
N CYS A 36 -4.84 -7.18 -6.39
CA CYS A 36 -4.61 -8.54 -6.87
C CYS A 36 -5.76 -9.47 -6.47
N ALA A 37 -6.21 -9.40 -5.22
CA ALA A 37 -7.34 -10.19 -4.74
C ALA A 37 -8.65 -9.84 -5.47
N SER A 38 -8.95 -8.56 -5.70
CA SER A 38 -10.17 -8.14 -6.39
C SER A 38 -10.20 -8.55 -7.87
N LEU A 39 -9.03 -8.60 -8.50
CA LEU A 39 -8.85 -9.02 -9.90
C LEU A 39 -8.72 -10.55 -10.07
N GLY A 40 -8.71 -11.31 -8.97
CA GLY A 40 -8.60 -12.78 -8.99
C GLY A 40 -7.17 -13.33 -9.09
N PHE A 41 -6.15 -12.50 -8.90
CA PHE A 41 -4.73 -12.90 -8.85
C PHE A 41 -4.35 -13.40 -7.43
N VAL A 42 -5.06 -14.39 -6.91
CA VAL A 42 -4.89 -14.85 -5.51
C VAL A 42 -3.65 -15.75 -5.34
N ASP A 43 -3.14 -16.34 -6.43
CA ASP A 43 -2.02 -17.29 -6.44
C ASP A 43 -0.71 -16.70 -6.95
N SER A 44 -0.63 -15.38 -7.18
CA SER A 44 0.60 -14.73 -7.62
C SER A 44 1.56 -14.52 -6.44
N THR A 45 2.44 -15.49 -6.18
CA THR A 45 3.60 -15.27 -5.32
C THR A 45 4.62 -14.39 -6.03
N ILE A 46 4.84 -13.18 -5.53
CA ILE A 46 5.88 -12.28 -6.03
C ILE A 46 7.17 -12.56 -5.23
N GLU A 47 8.20 -12.97 -5.96
CA GLU A 47 9.45 -13.59 -5.46
C GLU A 47 10.33 -12.66 -4.59
N TRP A 48 9.99 -11.37 -4.46
CA TRP A 48 10.87 -10.33 -3.88
C TRP A 48 10.36 -9.66 -2.60
N HIS A 49 9.21 -10.05 -2.04
CA HIS A 49 8.68 -9.40 -0.82
C HIS A 49 9.39 -9.81 0.48
N ALA A 50 10.21 -10.85 0.48
CA ALA A 50 10.85 -11.36 1.69
C ALA A 50 11.78 -10.34 2.38
N SER A 51 12.42 -9.45 1.61
CA SER A 51 13.33 -8.42 2.15
C SER A 51 12.63 -7.34 2.99
N TYR A 52 11.32 -7.16 2.82
CA TYR A 52 10.51 -6.17 3.54
C TYR A 52 9.82 -6.73 4.79
N LEU A 53 9.78 -8.06 4.93
CA LEU A 53 9.15 -8.70 6.08
C LEU A 53 9.83 -8.31 7.40
N ASP A 54 11.16 -8.24 7.44
CA ASP A 54 11.89 -7.88 8.66
C ASP A 54 11.64 -6.42 9.08
N SER A 55 11.56 -5.48 8.13
CA SER A 55 11.27 -4.08 8.44
C SER A 55 9.81 -3.90 8.90
N TRP A 56 8.85 -4.59 8.27
CA TRP A 56 7.45 -4.57 8.70
C TRP A 56 7.26 -5.21 10.06
N ILE A 57 7.85 -6.38 10.33
CA ILE A 57 7.76 -7.05 11.64
C ILE A 57 8.29 -6.15 12.75
N LYS A 58 9.39 -5.41 12.51
CA LYS A 58 9.93 -4.45 13.48
C LYS A 58 8.92 -3.34 13.81
N VAL A 59 8.31 -2.71 12.81
CA VAL A 59 7.31 -1.65 13.00
C VAL A 59 6.05 -2.19 13.69
N LEU A 60 5.58 -3.38 13.28
CA LEU A 60 4.41 -4.03 13.86
C LEU A 60 4.61 -4.41 15.32
N LYS A 61 5.80 -4.89 15.69
CA LYS A 61 6.16 -5.18 17.09
C LYS A 61 6.30 -3.92 17.93
N ALA A 62 6.79 -2.82 17.35
CA ALA A 62 6.93 -1.55 18.05
C ALA A 62 5.57 -0.89 18.35
N ASN A 63 4.60 -1.03 17.45
CA ASN A 63 3.24 -0.52 17.65
C ASN A 63 2.20 -1.28 16.83
N GLY A 64 1.60 -2.32 17.43
CA GLY A 64 0.61 -3.17 16.76
C GLY A 64 -0.64 -2.43 16.27
N SER A 65 -0.97 -1.27 16.85
CA SER A 65 -2.10 -0.44 16.38
C SER A 65 -1.85 0.19 15.01
N THR A 66 -0.58 0.38 14.65
CA THR A 66 -0.17 0.95 13.36
C THR A 66 -0.58 0.07 12.17
N VAL A 67 -0.74 -1.25 12.36
CA VAL A 67 -1.21 -2.14 11.28
C VAL A 67 -2.62 -1.79 10.83
N PHE A 68 -3.51 -1.48 11.78
CA PHE A 68 -4.89 -1.14 11.46
C PHE A 68 -4.98 0.21 10.74
N CYS A 69 -4.11 1.15 11.11
CA CYS A 69 -3.97 2.42 10.40
C CYS A 69 -3.47 2.20 8.96
N ALA A 70 -2.45 1.35 8.78
CA ALA A 70 -1.92 1.02 7.46
C ALA A 70 -2.96 0.32 6.58
N VAL A 71 -3.66 -0.68 7.11
CA VAL A 71 -4.78 -1.36 6.44
C VAL A 71 -5.88 -0.38 6.05
N SER A 72 -6.28 0.51 6.97
CA SER A 72 -7.31 1.52 6.69
C SER A 72 -6.90 2.51 5.61
N ALA A 73 -5.61 2.89 5.57
CA ALA A 73 -5.08 3.75 4.53
C ALA A 73 -4.98 3.03 3.17
N ALA A 74 -4.59 1.75 3.17
CA ALA A 74 -4.55 0.91 1.98
C ALA A 74 -5.95 0.71 1.38
N GLN A 75 -6.96 0.46 2.23
CA GLN A 75 -8.35 0.31 1.79
C GLN A 75 -8.85 1.57 1.07
N LYS A 76 -8.59 2.76 1.62
CA LYS A 76 -8.97 4.03 0.97
C LYS A 76 -8.30 4.21 -0.39
N ALA A 77 -7.05 3.78 -0.53
CA ALA A 77 -6.34 3.84 -1.81
C ALA A 77 -6.94 2.85 -2.83
N PHE A 78 -7.27 1.64 -2.39
CA PHE A 78 -7.97 0.64 -3.20
C PHE A 78 -9.35 1.15 -3.67
N ASP A 79 -10.16 1.68 -2.76
CA ASP A 79 -11.50 2.21 -3.08
C ASP A 79 -11.43 3.33 -4.11
N LEU A 80 -10.43 4.22 -4.01
CA LEU A 80 -10.20 5.28 -4.98
C LEU A 80 -9.89 4.73 -6.38
N ILE A 81 -9.08 3.68 -6.47
CA ILE A 81 -8.72 3.06 -7.75
C ILE A 81 -9.95 2.37 -8.36
N GLN A 82 -10.72 1.64 -7.56
CA GLN A 82 -11.95 0.97 -8.03
C GLN A 82 -12.99 1.97 -8.53
N ALA A 83 -13.25 3.03 -7.76
CA ALA A 83 -14.16 4.10 -8.18
C ALA A 83 -13.71 4.78 -9.48
N SER A 84 -12.40 4.98 -9.64
CA SER A 84 -11.84 5.54 -10.89
C SER A 84 -12.04 4.59 -12.07
N SER A 85 -11.90 3.28 -11.86
CA SER A 85 -12.13 2.26 -12.89
C SER A 85 -13.60 2.23 -13.34
N GLU A 86 -14.55 2.35 -12.42
CA GLU A 86 -15.98 2.37 -12.73
C GLU A 86 -16.39 3.62 -13.52
N LEU A 87 -15.81 4.78 -13.19
CA LEU A 87 -16.05 6.02 -13.94
C LEU A 87 -15.57 5.94 -15.39
N VAL A 88 -14.45 5.26 -15.64
CA VAL A 88 -13.94 5.02 -17.01
C VAL A 88 -14.91 4.10 -17.77
N ALA A 89 -15.37 3.02 -17.16
CA ALA A 89 -16.29 2.07 -17.79
C ALA A 89 -17.67 2.68 -18.12
N LEU A 90 -18.11 3.72 -17.39
CA LEU A 90 -19.35 4.45 -17.66
C LEU A 90 -19.19 5.54 -18.75
N ALA A 91 -17.95 5.90 -19.09
CA ALA A 91 -17.64 6.89 -20.11
C ALA A 91 -17.47 6.28 -21.52
N GLU A 92 -17.47 4.94 -21.62
CA GLU A 92 -17.47 4.16 -22.87
C GLU A 92 -18.89 3.71 -23.25
#